data_AF-A0A8D8A8Z5-F1
#
_entry.id   AF-A0A8D8A8Z5-F1
#
_cell.length_a   1.000
_cell.length_b   1.000
_cell.length_c   1.000
_cell.angle_alpha   90.00
_cell.angle_beta   90.00
_cell.angle_gamma   90.00
#
_symmetry.space_group_name_H-M   'P 1'
#
loop_
_entity.id
_entity.type
_entity.pdbx_description
1 polymer ?
#
loop_
_entity_poly.entity_id
_entity_poly.type
_entity_poly.pdbx_seq_one_letter_code
_entity_poly.pdbx_strand_id
1 'polypeptide(L)'
;VLGQQWRSMIFGLCMFHGIILERRKFGPLGWNISYEFNESDRACALKTLDIYCDRESPGAIPWDALEYINGEITYGGRVTDSWDQRCLRSILKLFSSEAILLPDYQYSESGRYYCPQSRSLEDYKTYANTLSIHDPPEVFGMHENANIIFNRNETRFLVDT
;
A
#
# COMPACT_ATOMS: atom_id res chain seq x y z
N VAL A 1 10.47 -11.63 18.95
CA VAL A 1 9.11 -12.04 19.41
C VAL A 1 7.96 -11.39 18.61
N LEU A 2 8.22 -10.43 17.70
CA LEU A 2 7.22 -9.93 16.74
C LEU A 2 6.95 -10.87 15.54
N GLY A 3 7.25 -12.18 15.64
CA GLY A 3 7.46 -13.06 14.49
C GLY A 3 6.43 -12.95 13.35
N GLN A 4 5.14 -12.92 13.66
CA GLN A 4 4.07 -12.76 12.66
C GLN A 4 3.62 -11.31 12.48
N GLN A 5 3.57 -10.53 13.56
CA GLN A 5 3.17 -9.12 13.53
C GLN A 5 4.14 -8.28 12.67
N TRP A 6 5.44 -8.49 12.86
CA TRP A 6 6.50 -7.89 12.04
C TRP A 6 6.37 -8.24 10.55
N ARG A 7 6.08 -9.51 10.23
CA ARG A 7 5.82 -9.93 8.84
C ARG A 7 4.59 -9.25 8.27
N SER A 8 3.54 -9.09 9.07
CA SER A 8 2.30 -8.41 8.67
C SER A 8 2.54 -6.93 8.40
N MET A 9 3.37 -6.26 9.21
CA MET A 9 3.77 -4.86 8.98
C MET A 9 4.63 -4.69 7.72
N ILE A 10 5.63 -5.57 7.51
CA ILE A 10 6.43 -5.55 6.28
C ILE A 10 5.55 -5.78 5.05
N PHE A 11 4.68 -6.79 5.10
CA PHE A 11 3.80 -7.13 4.00
C PHE A 11 2.85 -5.98 3.68
N GLY A 12 2.24 -5.37 4.71
CA GLY A 12 1.42 -4.18 4.58
C GLY A 12 2.15 -3.03 3.89
N LEU A 13 3.37 -2.67 4.33
CA LEU A 13 4.15 -1.61 3.69
C LEU A 13 4.52 -1.92 2.22
N CYS A 14 4.81 -3.18 1.90
CA CYS A 14 5.06 -3.60 0.52
C CYS A 14 3.79 -3.51 -0.34
N MET A 15 2.64 -3.93 0.19
CA MET A 15 1.34 -3.79 -0.48
C MET A 15 1.00 -2.32 -0.70
N PHE A 16 1.11 -1.48 0.33
CA PHE A 16 0.94 -0.03 0.22
C PHE A 16 1.78 0.57 -0.92
N HIS A 17 3.06 0.20 -0.97
CA HIS A 17 3.96 0.68 -2.02
C HIS A 17 3.48 0.27 -3.42
N GLY A 18 3.06 -0.98 -3.61
CA GLY A 18 2.48 -1.44 -4.87
C GLY A 18 1.20 -0.68 -5.24
N ILE A 19 0.31 -0.46 -4.28
CA ILE A 19 -0.97 0.24 -4.47
C ILE A 19 -0.78 1.68 -4.91
N ILE A 20 0.12 2.43 -4.29
CA ILE A 20 0.33 3.85 -4.66
C ILE A 20 1.00 3.99 -6.04
N LEU A 21 1.86 3.03 -6.43
CA LEU A 21 2.47 2.97 -7.75
C LEU A 21 1.41 2.70 -8.82
N GLU A 22 0.59 1.67 -8.63
CA GLU A 22 -0.46 1.27 -9.56
C GLU A 22 -1.59 2.31 -9.66
N ARG A 23 -1.91 3.04 -8.57
CA ARG A 23 -2.93 4.10 -8.60
C ARG A 23 -2.67 5.17 -9.66
N ARG A 24 -1.40 5.38 -10.06
CA ARG A 24 -1.02 6.34 -11.11
C ARG A 24 -1.68 6.04 -12.47
N LYS A 25 -2.03 4.77 -12.77
CA LYS A 25 -2.70 4.41 -14.03
C LYS A 25 -4.07 5.05 -14.20
N PHE A 26 -4.74 5.40 -13.10
CA PHE A 26 -6.05 6.06 -13.12
C PHE A 26 -5.96 7.58 -13.34
N GLY A 27 -4.77 8.12 -13.62
CA GLY A 27 -4.56 9.55 -13.89
C GLY A 27 -5.08 10.41 -12.71
N PRO A 28 -5.84 11.49 -12.99
CA PRO A 28 -6.39 12.39 -11.96
C PRO A 28 -7.31 11.72 -10.92
N LEU A 29 -7.87 10.53 -11.21
CA LEU A 29 -8.64 9.77 -10.22
C LEU A 29 -7.74 9.04 -9.22
N GLY A 30 -6.52 8.71 -9.65
CA GLY A 30 -5.48 8.13 -8.82
C GLY A 30 -4.82 9.18 -7.95
N TRP A 31 -4.23 10.19 -8.61
CA TRP A 31 -3.50 11.30 -8.03
C TRP A 31 -3.73 12.55 -8.86
N ASN A 32 -3.95 13.70 -8.21
CA ASN A 32 -4.08 14.98 -8.93
C ASN A 32 -2.79 15.34 -9.67
N ILE A 33 -1.63 15.03 -9.07
CA ILE A 33 -0.31 15.22 -9.66
C ILE A 33 0.39 13.86 -9.79
N SER A 34 1.09 13.63 -10.92
CA SER A 34 1.85 12.40 -11.13
C SER A 34 3.14 12.41 -10.32
N TYR A 35 3.12 11.79 -9.14
CA TYR A 35 4.32 11.62 -8.31
C TYR A 35 5.15 10.40 -8.74
N GLU A 36 6.46 10.49 -8.52
CA GLU A 36 7.41 9.39 -8.72
C GLU A 36 7.80 8.80 -7.36
N PHE A 37 6.99 7.86 -6.88
CA PHE A 37 7.38 6.95 -5.80
C PHE A 37 8.36 5.91 -6.34
N ASN A 38 9.37 5.57 -5.55
CA ASN A 38 10.42 4.66 -5.97
C ASN A 38 10.89 3.74 -4.85
N GLU A 39 11.80 2.83 -5.22
CA GLU A 39 12.34 1.81 -4.35
C GLU A 39 13.07 2.37 -3.10
N SER A 40 13.65 3.57 -3.20
CA SER A 40 14.30 4.20 -2.04
C SER A 40 13.30 4.64 -0.97
N ASP A 41 12.08 5.04 -1.37
CA ASP A 41 11.00 5.37 -0.43
C ASP A 41 10.56 4.10 0.32
N ARG A 42 10.44 2.98 -0.40
CA ARG A 42 10.12 1.66 0.18
C ARG A 42 11.19 1.19 1.17
N ALA A 43 12.46 1.27 0.77
CA ALA A 43 13.58 0.89 1.62
C ALA A 43 13.65 1.77 2.88
N CYS A 44 13.37 3.07 2.76
CA CYS A 44 13.31 3.99 3.89
C CYS A 44 12.17 3.64 4.85
N ALA A 45 10.97 3.36 4.34
CA ALA A 45 9.83 2.95 5.16
C ALA A 45 10.07 1.65 5.94
N LEU A 46 10.72 0.66 5.31
CA LEU A 46 11.12 -0.58 5.99
C LEU A 46 12.21 -0.36 7.04
N LYS A 47 13.13 0.57 6.79
CA LYS A 47 14.14 0.96 7.79
C LYS A 47 13.52 1.67 8.98
N THR A 48 12.52 2.53 8.76
CA THR A 48 11.72 3.13 9.84
C THR A 48 11.08 2.04 10.69
N LEU A 49 10.48 1.02 10.08
CA LEU A 49 9.93 -0.12 10.81
C LEU A 49 10.98 -0.77 11.73
N ASP A 50 12.20 -1.00 11.23
CA ASP A 50 13.29 -1.67 11.96
C ASP A 50 13.84 -0.84 13.11
N ILE A 51 13.87 0.48 12.95
CA ILE A 51 14.31 1.41 14.01
C ILE A 51 13.28 1.48 15.14
N TYR A 52 11.99 1.57 14.80
CA TYR A 52 10.93 1.87 15.76
C TYR A 52 10.29 0.63 16.38
N CYS A 53 10.32 -0.51 15.70
CA CYS A 53 9.79 -1.77 16.22
C CYS A 53 10.96 -2.68 16.54
N ASP A 54 11.53 -2.52 17.73
CA ASP A 54 12.60 -3.39 18.23
C ASP A 54 12.11 -4.84 18.27
N ARG A 55 12.88 -5.74 17.63
CA ARG A 55 12.57 -7.17 17.54
C ARG A 55 12.80 -7.89 18.89
N GLU A 56 13.65 -7.31 19.73
CA GLU A 56 14.17 -7.85 20.98
C GLU A 56 13.44 -7.31 22.22
N SER A 57 12.89 -6.08 22.16
CA SER A 57 12.10 -5.48 23.24
C SER A 57 10.65 -5.24 22.83
N PRO A 58 9.69 -6.10 23.22
CA PRO A 58 8.28 -5.96 22.87
C PRO A 58 7.62 -4.81 23.65
N GLY A 59 7.79 -3.59 23.16
CA GLY A 59 6.99 -2.42 23.54
C GLY A 59 5.72 -2.30 22.69
N ALA A 60 4.88 -1.32 23.03
CA ALA A 60 3.76 -0.94 22.17
C ALA A 60 4.29 -0.39 20.83
N ILE A 61 3.70 -0.85 19.72
CA ILE A 61 4.08 -0.38 18.38
C ILE A 61 3.67 1.10 18.26
N PRO A 62 4.60 2.02 17.92
CA PRO A 62 4.31 3.45 17.87
C PRO A 62 3.62 3.82 16.54
N TRP A 63 2.36 3.42 16.37
CA TRP A 63 1.60 3.60 15.13
C TRP A 63 1.54 5.05 14.65
N ASP A 64 1.34 6.00 15.57
CA ASP A 64 1.30 7.43 15.22
C ASP A 64 2.64 7.91 14.63
N ALA A 65 3.77 7.41 15.16
CA ALA A 65 5.10 7.75 14.64
C ALA A 65 5.32 7.12 13.27
N LEU A 66 4.91 5.85 13.08
CA LEU A 66 5.01 5.17 11.79
C LEU A 66 4.14 5.83 10.72
N GLU A 67 2.90 6.22 11.06
CA GLU A 67 2.00 6.97 10.17
C GLU A 67 2.63 8.31 9.81
N TYR A 68 3.12 9.07 10.78
CA TYR A 68 3.70 10.38 10.54
C TYR A 68 4.94 10.30 9.66
N ILE A 69 5.89 9.42 9.98
CA ILE A 69 7.14 9.29 9.23
C ILE A 69 6.84 8.82 7.80
N ASN A 70 6.08 7.75 7.62
CA ASN A 70 5.84 7.23 6.28
C ASN A 70 4.88 8.13 5.48
N GLY A 71 3.87 8.69 6.14
CA GLY A 71 2.81 9.47 5.52
C GLY A 71 3.20 10.92 5.22
N GLU A 72 3.92 11.60 6.11
CA GLU A 72 4.30 13.02 5.94
C GLU A 72 5.73 13.21 5.43
N ILE A 73 6.66 12.31 5.78
CA ILE A 73 8.08 12.49 5.49
C ILE A 73 8.54 11.63 4.31
N THR A 74 8.41 10.30 4.41
CA THR A 74 8.97 9.37 3.43
C THR A 74 8.23 9.44 2.10
N TYR A 75 6.93 9.16 2.09
CA TYR A 75 6.12 9.26 0.87
C TYR A 75 5.51 10.65 0.71
N GLY A 76 5.01 11.23 1.81
CA GLY A 76 4.39 12.56 1.79
C GLY A 76 5.32 13.70 1.43
N GLY A 77 6.63 13.55 1.67
CA GLY A 77 7.62 14.58 1.29
C GLY A 77 7.68 14.84 -0.23
N ARG A 78 7.11 13.96 -1.05
CA ARG A 78 6.97 14.13 -2.50
C ARG A 78 5.64 14.75 -2.91
N VAL A 79 4.63 14.66 -2.05
CA VAL A 79 3.25 15.02 -2.35
C VAL A 79 3.04 16.51 -2.06
N THR A 80 2.70 17.26 -3.09
CA THR A 80 2.58 18.73 -3.00
C THR A 80 1.14 19.20 -2.91
N ASP A 81 0.18 18.41 -3.39
CA ASP A 81 -1.25 18.69 -3.25
C ASP A 81 -1.81 18.18 -1.91
N SER A 82 -2.58 19.03 -1.24
CA SER A 82 -3.14 18.71 0.08
C SER A 82 -4.19 17.59 0.05
N TRP A 83 -4.92 17.43 -1.06
CA TRP A 83 -5.91 16.36 -1.19
C TRP A 83 -5.24 15.03 -1.50
N ASP A 84 -4.21 15.03 -2.34
CA ASP A 84 -3.35 13.88 -2.55
C ASP A 84 -2.68 13.46 -1.24
N GLN A 85 -2.19 14.41 -0.42
CA GLN A 85 -1.56 14.10 0.87
C GLN A 85 -2.54 13.42 1.83
N ARG A 86 -3.78 13.92 1.89
CA ARG A 86 -4.85 13.28 2.66
C ARG A 86 -5.18 11.88 2.12
N CYS A 87 -5.21 11.71 0.79
CA CYS A 87 -5.46 10.43 0.14
C CYS A 87 -4.37 9.41 0.48
N LEU A 88 -3.09 9.79 0.31
CA LEU A 88 -1.93 8.97 0.64
C LEU A 88 -1.99 8.43 2.07
N ARG A 89 -2.25 9.30 3.04
CA ARG A 89 -2.37 8.92 4.45
C ARG A 89 -3.55 7.99 4.71
N SER A 90 -4.68 8.23 4.05
CA SER A 90 -5.86 7.38 4.18
C SER A 90 -5.59 5.97 3.67
N ILE A 91 -4.88 5.85 2.53
CA ILE A 91 -4.45 4.57 1.98
C ILE A 91 -3.44 3.92 2.93
N LEU A 92 -2.43 4.66 3.41
CA LEU A 92 -1.40 4.15 4.33
C LEU A 92 -2.02 3.48 5.56
N LYS A 93 -3.08 4.05 6.14
CA LYS A 93 -3.79 3.49 7.31
C LYS A 93 -4.39 2.10 7.07
N LEU A 94 -4.78 1.78 5.84
CA LEU A 94 -5.31 0.45 5.49
C LEU A 94 -4.21 -0.63 5.57
N PHE A 95 -2.95 -0.23 5.36
CA PHE A 95 -1.82 -1.15 5.25
C PHE A 95 -0.84 -1.07 6.42
N SER A 96 -0.90 0.01 7.20
CA SER A 96 -0.02 0.29 8.33
C SER A 96 -0.83 0.89 9.47
N SER A 97 -1.58 0.04 10.17
CA SER A 97 -2.31 0.38 11.39
C SER A 97 -2.46 -0.84 12.30
N GLU A 98 -2.92 -0.63 13.53
CA GLU A 98 -3.18 -1.73 14.48
C GLU A 98 -4.15 -2.78 13.91
N ALA A 99 -5.07 -2.38 13.03
CA ALA A 99 -6.06 -3.26 12.42
C ALA A 99 -5.41 -4.40 11.60
N ILE A 100 -4.24 -4.17 11.00
CA ILE A 100 -3.54 -5.19 10.19
C ILE A 100 -3.02 -6.35 11.03
N LEU A 101 -2.97 -6.20 12.36
CA LEU A 101 -2.58 -7.25 13.28
C LEU A 101 -3.74 -8.12 13.73
N LEU A 102 -4.99 -7.72 13.43
CA LEU A 102 -6.17 -8.51 13.75
C LEU A 102 -6.19 -9.79 12.93
N PRO A 103 -6.68 -10.91 13.52
CA PRO A 103 -6.93 -12.12 12.74
C PRO A 103 -7.94 -11.81 11.63
N ASP A 104 -7.73 -12.41 10.47
CA ASP A 104 -8.61 -12.29 9.29
C ASP A 104 -8.78 -10.86 8.75
N TYR A 105 -7.87 -9.94 9.08
CA TYR A 105 -7.86 -8.61 8.48
C TYR A 105 -7.62 -8.70 6.96
N GLN A 106 -8.47 -8.03 6.20
CA GLN A 106 -8.42 -7.97 4.75
C GLN A 106 -8.22 -6.52 4.32
N TYR A 107 -7.35 -6.32 3.33
CA TYR A 107 -7.05 -5.00 2.76
C TYR A 107 -8.13 -4.50 1.79
N SER A 108 -9.02 -5.37 1.36
CA SER A 108 -10.06 -5.10 0.35
C SER A 108 -11.37 -5.81 0.70
N GLU A 109 -12.51 -5.26 0.26
CA GLU A 109 -13.84 -5.83 0.49
C GLU A 109 -14.05 -7.24 -0.09
N SER A 110 -13.38 -7.59 -1.19
CA SER A 110 -13.48 -8.95 -1.76
C SER A 110 -12.79 -10.05 -0.94
N GLY A 111 -12.02 -9.67 0.08
CA GLY A 111 -11.23 -10.59 0.91
C GLY A 111 -10.10 -11.32 0.19
N ARG A 112 -9.80 -10.95 -1.06
CA ARG A 112 -8.70 -11.53 -1.83
C ARG A 112 -7.34 -10.99 -1.40
N TYR A 113 -7.30 -9.74 -0.96
CA TYR A 113 -6.06 -9.09 -0.55
C TYR A 113 -5.95 -9.11 0.97
N TYR A 114 -5.03 -9.92 1.49
CA TYR A 114 -4.72 -10.05 2.91
C TYR A 114 -3.23 -10.36 3.11
N CYS A 115 -2.76 -10.33 4.36
CA CYS A 115 -1.42 -10.81 4.70
C CYS A 115 -1.45 -12.31 5.01
N PRO A 116 -0.74 -13.17 4.26
CA PRO A 116 -0.63 -14.59 4.58
C PRO A 116 -0.04 -14.82 5.98
N GLN A 117 -0.59 -15.80 6.70
CA GLN A 117 -0.09 -16.24 8.01
C GLN A 117 0.97 -17.33 7.85
N SER A 118 2.04 -17.03 7.11
CA SER A 118 3.16 -17.96 6.90
C SER A 118 4.49 -17.46 7.45
N ARG A 119 5.36 -18.42 7.77
CA ARG A 119 6.76 -18.20 8.15
C ARG A 119 7.72 -18.19 6.95
N SER A 120 7.37 -18.86 5.85
CA SER A 120 8.24 -18.99 4.67
C SER A 120 8.03 -17.87 3.68
N LEU A 121 9.12 -17.30 3.15
CA LEU A 121 9.07 -16.33 2.05
C LEU A 121 8.42 -16.93 0.79
N GLU A 122 8.61 -18.24 0.55
CA GLU A 122 8.05 -18.93 -0.61
C GLU A 122 6.52 -18.92 -0.59
N ASP A 123 5.90 -18.99 0.58
CA ASP A 123 4.44 -18.95 0.71
C ASP A 123 3.89 -17.56 0.39
N TYR A 124 4.58 -16.49 0.79
CA TYR A 124 4.21 -15.13 0.40
C TYR A 124 4.31 -14.94 -1.12
N LYS A 125 5.36 -15.49 -1.75
CA LYS A 125 5.53 -15.46 -3.21
C LYS A 125 4.44 -16.26 -3.91
N THR A 126 4.13 -17.45 -3.40
CA THR A 126 3.06 -18.29 -3.92
C THR A 126 1.73 -17.56 -3.85
N TYR A 127 1.39 -16.96 -2.70
CA TYR A 127 0.20 -16.13 -2.56
C TYR A 127 0.19 -14.94 -3.54
N ALA A 128 1.29 -14.19 -3.66
CA ALA A 128 1.37 -13.08 -4.61
C ALA A 128 1.11 -13.53 -6.05
N ASN A 129 1.58 -14.72 -6.43
CA ASN A 129 1.32 -15.32 -7.74
C ASN A 129 -0.14 -15.79 -7.95
N THR A 130 -0.93 -15.94 -6.88
CA THR A 130 -2.36 -16.24 -7.00
C THR A 130 -3.22 -15.01 -7.28
N LEU A 131 -2.66 -13.81 -7.09
CA LEU A 131 -3.37 -12.56 -7.36
C LEU A 131 -3.55 -12.36 -8.87
N SER A 132 -4.64 -11.67 -9.23
CA SER A 132 -4.98 -11.40 -10.63
C SER A 132 -3.97 -10.44 -11.25
N ILE A 133 -3.66 -10.63 -12.54
CA ILE A 133 -2.91 -9.64 -13.34
C ILE A 133 -3.73 -8.36 -13.53
N HIS A 134 -5.06 -8.49 -13.54
CA HIS A 134 -5.99 -7.37 -13.58
C HIS A 134 -6.57 -7.12 -12.19
N ASP A 135 -6.02 -6.12 -11.51
CA ASP A 135 -6.49 -5.72 -10.18
C ASP A 135 -7.80 -4.90 -10.27
N PRO A 136 -8.85 -5.30 -9.54
CA PRO A 136 -10.09 -4.53 -9.48
C PRO A 136 -9.87 -3.19 -8.75
N PRO A 137 -10.63 -2.12 -9.09
CA PRO A 137 -10.53 -0.80 -8.45
C PRO A 137 -10.66 -0.80 -6.92
N GLU A 138 -11.37 -1.77 -6.35
CA GLU A 138 -11.62 -1.90 -4.91
C GLU A 138 -10.31 -1.96 -4.10
N VAL A 139 -9.26 -2.61 -4.60
CA VAL A 139 -7.99 -2.75 -3.85
C VAL A 139 -7.27 -1.41 -3.74
N PHE A 140 -7.52 -0.53 -4.69
CA PHE A 140 -7.02 0.84 -4.68
C PHE A 140 -7.94 1.77 -3.86
N GLY A 141 -9.04 1.29 -3.28
CA GLY A 141 -10.06 2.10 -2.61
C GLY A 141 -10.86 2.96 -3.58
N MET A 142 -11.08 2.47 -4.82
CA MET A 142 -11.82 3.17 -5.87
C MET A 142 -13.09 2.43 -6.27
N HIS A 143 -14.06 3.17 -6.79
CA HIS A 143 -15.27 2.63 -7.39
C HIS A 143 -14.98 2.01 -8.77
N GLU A 144 -15.78 1.01 -9.20
CA GLU A 144 -15.62 0.31 -10.50
C GLU A 144 -15.58 1.26 -11.71
N ASN A 145 -16.25 2.42 -11.60
CA ASN A 145 -16.23 3.47 -12.62
C ASN A 145 -14.83 3.98 -12.96
N ALA A 146 -13.87 3.89 -12.03
CA ALA A 146 -12.47 4.23 -12.30
C ALA A 146 -11.89 3.35 -13.42
N ASN A 147 -12.26 2.07 -13.45
CA ASN A 147 -11.83 1.12 -14.48
C ASN A 147 -12.43 1.48 -15.86
N ILE A 148 -13.70 1.89 -15.89
CA ILE A 148 -14.38 2.32 -17.12
C ILE A 148 -13.65 3.53 -17.72
N ILE A 149 -13.30 4.52 -16.89
CA ILE A 149 -12.60 5.73 -17.33
C ILE A 149 -11.19 5.40 -17.81
N PHE A 150 -10.46 4.54 -17.08
CA PHE A 150 -9.15 4.04 -17.49
C PHE A 150 -9.20 3.36 -18.85
N ASN A 151 -10.05 2.35 -19.02
CA ASN A 151 -10.19 1.61 -20.28
C ASN A 151 -10.60 2.51 -21.45
N ARG A 152 -11.47 3.50 -21.22
CA ARG A 152 -11.84 4.49 -22.23
C ARG A 152 -10.64 5.36 -22.66
N ASN A 153 -9.82 5.78 -21.71
CA ASN A 153 -8.65 6.60 -22.00
C ASN A 153 -7.58 5.80 -22.76
N GLU A 154 -7.30 4.56 -22.36
CA GLU A 154 -6.40 3.66 -23.08
C GLU A 154 -6.89 3.39 -24.51
N THR A 155 -8.18 3.09 -24.66
CA THR A 155 -8.78 2.87 -26.00
C THR A 155 -8.62 4.11 -26.88
N ARG A 156 -8.89 5.31 -26.36
CA ARG A 156 -8.71 6.55 -27.10
C ARG A 156 -7.25 6.79 -27.48
N PHE A 157 -6.31 6.58 -26.55
CA PHE A 157 -4.89 6.71 -26.82
C PHE A 157 -4.43 5.79 -27.96
N LEU A 158 -4.91 4.54 -27.99
CA LEU A 158 -4.61 3.58 -29.05
C LEU A 158 -5.24 3.93 -30.39
N VAL A 159 -6.44 4.53 -30.40
CA VAL A 159 -7.14 4.94 -31.63
C VAL A 159 -6.53 6.21 -32.23
N ASP A 160 -6.04 7.12 -31.39
CA ASP A 160 -5.46 8.39 -31.80
C ASP A 160 -3.97 8.27 -32.23
N THR A 161 -3.33 7.11 -31.98
CA THR A 161 -1.93 6.80 -32.38
C THR A 161 -1.89 6.05 -33.72
#